data_AF-A0A7Y5CAA5-F1
#
_entry.id   AF-A0A7Y5CAA5-F1
#
_cell.length_a   1.000
_cell.length_b   1.000
_cell.length_c   1.000
_cell.angle_alpha   90.00
_cell.angle_beta   90.00
_cell.angle_gamma   90.00
#
_symmetry.space_group_name_H-M   'P 1'
#
loop_
_entity.id
_entity.type
_entity.pdbx_description
1 polymer ?
#
loop_
_entity_poly.entity_id
_entity_poly.type
_entity_poly.pdbx_seq_one_letter_code
_entity_poly.pdbx_strand_id
1 'polypeptide(L)'
;MNHVIVLRFALAWCVANTFVTGFVFAQDSTMELTPVPATVRVRMDGTIPSQTSATLHAARGEFESLQVVVTAKGGRLTGVDAEIGPFSNAAGAQLPPQASTLYRVSYVPVRYSAPRATEPPGLTPDPLVPLIDPYAGQKNAAPKWDGEKLEGAPFGAVPFEVWPGQHQPLWLDVKAPADAAPGEYTATLRVRAKESLAELPITLTVWDFALPSGPTHENHFGGADRVASYHKVEQGSDAYLDIEERYSQMFADHRINPSLPRRLCPRPGEDGSVSFDTAAKDNITAFVSKFNVTNIEIPHAPFNETSDRAKALAFYRSWYAFLADNGWADRSYLYMLDEPNTAEAYERVRELGALVREAEPRIRRLVVEQTYTQDPAWGTLEDSIDIWCPLFGFVDGASIDRLTKQGGTVWSYTALVQTAPPYHPEYEKVANDLPPFWAIDFPLASYRIAPWLNWRYGITGLLYWSSVYWGSPDRNPWQDPGFRVRWNGEGALLYPGTDAGIEGPVASIRLKALRDGMEDYEYFALLASLGKREEADAIVREAVPTWGTWNQDPLAIPALRERLAQAILAAKR
;
A
#
# COMPACT_ATOMS: atom_id res chain seq x y z
N MET A 1 -51.70 92.97 -28.43
CA MET A 1 -52.38 92.18 -29.48
C MET A 1 -51.61 90.87 -29.67
N ASN A 2 -52.32 89.75 -29.64
CA ASN A 2 -52.11 88.45 -30.28
C ASN A 2 -50.69 87.86 -30.61
N HIS A 3 -50.54 86.60 -30.15
CA HIS A 3 -50.06 85.39 -30.87
C HIS A 3 -48.66 84.74 -30.60
N VAL A 4 -48.74 83.47 -30.13
CA VAL A 4 -47.98 82.23 -30.52
C VAL A 4 -46.49 82.14 -30.07
N ILE A 5 -46.11 81.37 -29.03
CA ILE A 5 -45.90 79.89 -28.88
C ILE A 5 -44.72 79.37 -29.75
N VAL A 6 -43.64 78.80 -29.17
CA VAL A 6 -43.25 77.36 -29.02
C VAL A 6 -41.92 77.29 -28.20
N LEU A 7 -41.32 76.14 -27.77
CA LEU A 7 -41.64 75.15 -26.70
C LEU A 7 -40.48 74.09 -26.63
N ARG A 8 -40.27 73.37 -25.50
CA ARG A 8 -39.47 72.09 -25.30
C ARG A 8 -37.94 72.23 -25.05
N PHE A 9 -37.25 71.35 -24.30
CA PHE A 9 -37.60 70.28 -23.33
C PHE A 9 -36.34 69.90 -22.49
N ALA A 10 -36.50 69.46 -21.24
CA ALA A 10 -35.57 68.52 -20.57
C ALA A 10 -36.32 67.73 -19.48
N LEU A 11 -36.07 66.43 -19.39
CA LEU A 11 -36.76 65.48 -18.49
C LEU A 11 -35.96 65.24 -17.20
N ALA A 12 -36.65 64.99 -16.10
CA ALA A 12 -36.13 64.22 -14.97
C ALA A 12 -37.23 63.27 -14.47
N TRP A 13 -36.91 61.97 -14.37
CA TRP A 13 -37.80 60.92 -13.87
C TRP A 13 -37.24 60.41 -12.54
N CYS A 14 -38.07 60.38 -11.50
CA CYS A 14 -37.69 59.77 -10.22
C CYS A 14 -37.97 58.27 -10.26
N VAL A 15 -36.99 57.45 -9.91
CA VAL A 15 -37.16 56.01 -9.66
C VAL A 15 -37.10 55.79 -8.15
N ALA A 16 -38.14 55.18 -7.58
CA ALA A 16 -38.17 54.81 -6.17
C ALA A 16 -37.48 53.47 -5.96
N ASN A 17 -36.43 53.43 -5.12
CA ASN A 17 -35.80 52.17 -4.71
C ASN A 17 -36.61 51.52 -3.58
N THR A 18 -37.28 50.40 -3.89
CA THR A 18 -37.84 49.50 -2.87
C THR A 18 -36.76 48.51 -2.46
N PHE A 19 -36.16 48.70 -1.28
CA PHE A 19 -35.31 47.67 -0.68
C PHE A 19 -36.17 46.49 -0.20
N VAL A 20 -36.15 45.40 -0.96
CA VAL A 20 -36.62 44.10 -0.47
C VAL A 20 -35.49 43.46 0.31
N THR A 21 -35.51 43.59 1.64
CA THR A 21 -34.68 42.79 2.54
C THR A 21 -35.18 41.34 2.52
N GLY A 22 -34.74 40.58 1.52
CA GLY A 22 -34.89 39.13 1.52
C GLY A 22 -34.15 38.53 2.71
N PHE A 23 -34.89 38.06 3.71
CA PHE A 23 -34.35 37.12 4.67
C PHE A 23 -33.97 35.85 3.91
N VAL A 24 -32.68 35.70 3.60
CA VAL A 24 -32.12 34.39 3.31
C VAL A 24 -32.17 33.63 4.64
N PHE A 25 -33.19 32.78 4.79
CA PHE A 25 -33.15 31.77 5.83
C PHE A 25 -31.85 30.98 5.64
N ALA A 26 -31.02 30.90 6.68
CA ALA A 26 -29.90 29.99 6.68
C ALA A 26 -30.45 28.59 6.42
N GLN A 27 -30.01 27.97 5.33
CA GLN A 27 -30.45 26.63 5.00
C GLN A 27 -29.73 25.66 5.94
N ASP A 28 -30.49 24.92 6.75
CA ASP A 28 -29.92 24.00 7.74
C ASP A 28 -28.91 23.06 7.08
N SER A 29 -27.69 23.01 7.64
CA SER A 29 -26.60 22.23 7.06
C SER A 29 -26.84 20.75 7.30
N THR A 30 -27.23 20.03 6.26
CA THR A 30 -27.56 18.60 6.33
C THR A 30 -26.41 17.74 5.82
N MET A 31 -26.32 16.54 6.38
CA MET A 31 -25.24 15.58 6.11
C MET A 31 -25.80 14.39 5.33
N GLU A 32 -25.16 14.06 4.21
CA GLU A 32 -25.37 12.79 3.50
C GLU A 32 -24.16 11.87 3.75
N LEU A 33 -24.43 10.58 4.02
CA LEU A 33 -23.43 9.53 4.12
C LEU A 33 -23.59 8.57 2.94
N THR A 34 -22.57 8.47 2.09
CA THR A 34 -22.61 7.60 0.90
C THR A 34 -21.55 6.49 1.03
N PRO A 35 -21.93 5.19 1.08
CA PRO A 35 -20.95 4.11 1.03
C PRO A 35 -20.36 3.97 -0.38
N VAL A 36 -19.04 3.78 -0.44
CA VAL A 36 -18.23 3.67 -1.65
C VAL A 36 -17.18 2.57 -1.44
N PRO A 37 -16.86 1.74 -2.46
CA PRO A 37 -15.80 0.73 -2.36
C PRO A 37 -14.44 1.33 -1.99
N ALA A 38 -13.60 0.57 -1.27
CA ALA A 38 -12.20 0.94 -1.01
C ALA A 38 -11.34 1.08 -2.29
N THR A 39 -11.72 0.40 -3.36
CA THR A 39 -11.04 0.43 -4.67
C THR A 39 -11.24 1.73 -5.47
N VAL A 40 -12.12 2.63 -5.04
CA VAL A 40 -12.43 3.91 -5.71
C VAL A 40 -11.67 5.07 -5.07
N ARG A 41 -11.00 5.93 -5.85
CA ARG A 41 -10.51 7.22 -5.32
C ARG A 41 -11.66 8.24 -5.24
N VAL A 42 -12.07 8.60 -4.04
CA VAL A 42 -13.04 9.67 -3.81
C VAL A 42 -12.33 11.04 -3.86
N ARG A 43 -12.55 11.77 -4.96
CA ARG A 43 -12.08 13.16 -5.11
C ARG A 43 -12.82 14.11 -4.16
N MET A 44 -12.23 15.27 -3.88
CA MET A 44 -12.80 16.27 -2.96
C MET A 44 -14.10 16.89 -3.50
N ASP A 45 -14.31 16.84 -4.82
CA ASP A 45 -15.50 17.29 -5.53
C ASP A 45 -15.86 16.30 -6.66
N GLY A 46 -16.93 16.60 -7.41
CA GLY A 46 -17.38 15.80 -8.55
C GLY A 46 -18.50 14.81 -8.21
N THR A 47 -18.48 13.64 -8.85
CA THR A 47 -19.49 12.60 -8.69
C THR A 47 -18.88 11.34 -8.08
N ILE A 48 -19.46 10.86 -6.98
CA ILE A 48 -19.07 9.61 -6.34
C ILE A 48 -19.96 8.45 -6.82
N PRO A 49 -19.39 7.28 -7.18
CA PRO A 49 -20.18 6.08 -7.43
C PRO A 49 -20.68 5.52 -6.10
N SER A 50 -22.00 5.55 -5.88
CA SER A 50 -22.62 5.09 -4.64
C SER A 50 -22.98 3.60 -4.67
N GLN A 51 -22.84 2.93 -3.52
CA GLN A 51 -23.47 1.64 -3.27
C GLN A 51 -24.83 1.83 -2.58
N THR A 52 -25.73 0.84 -2.73
CA THR A 52 -27.02 0.80 -2.04
C THR A 52 -26.93 0.26 -0.60
N SER A 53 -25.79 -0.33 -0.22
CA SER A 53 -25.52 -0.88 1.12
C SER A 53 -24.04 -0.75 1.46
N ALA A 54 -23.71 -0.79 2.75
CA ALA A 54 -22.33 -0.84 3.25
C ALA A 54 -22.04 -2.26 3.75
N THR A 55 -21.58 -3.14 2.85
CA THR A 55 -21.37 -4.56 3.12
C THR A 55 -19.93 -4.97 2.84
N LEU A 56 -19.33 -5.70 3.77
CA LEU A 56 -18.00 -6.32 3.68
C LEU A 56 -18.13 -7.85 3.78
N HIS A 57 -17.21 -8.56 3.14
CA HIS A 57 -17.09 -10.02 3.26
C HIS A 57 -15.62 -10.39 3.48
N ALA A 58 -15.28 -11.07 4.58
CA ALA A 58 -13.90 -11.39 4.96
C ALA A 58 -13.75 -12.87 5.38
N ALA A 59 -12.61 -13.48 5.09
CA ALA A 59 -12.13 -14.68 5.76
C ALA A 59 -11.55 -14.33 7.14
N ARG A 60 -11.37 -15.33 8.01
CA ARG A 60 -10.69 -15.11 9.30
C ARG A 60 -9.21 -14.80 9.09
N GLY A 61 -8.71 -13.79 9.80
CA GLY A 61 -7.34 -13.30 9.66
C GLY A 61 -7.12 -12.31 8.51
N GLU A 62 -8.19 -11.87 7.85
CA GLU A 62 -8.17 -10.92 6.74
C GLU A 62 -8.67 -9.53 7.17
N PHE A 63 -8.21 -8.48 6.49
CA PHE A 63 -8.79 -7.15 6.57
C PHE A 63 -9.71 -6.86 5.38
N GLU A 64 -10.78 -6.10 5.63
CA GLU A 64 -11.66 -5.58 4.59
C GLU A 64 -11.95 -4.11 4.80
N SER A 65 -12.13 -3.37 3.70
CA SER A 65 -12.19 -1.90 3.72
C SER A 65 -13.35 -1.34 2.92
N LEU A 66 -13.96 -0.28 3.42
CA LEU A 66 -14.90 0.57 2.67
C LEU A 66 -14.68 2.05 2.98
N GLN A 67 -15.21 2.90 2.11
CA GLN A 67 -15.29 4.33 2.35
C GLN A 67 -16.73 4.75 2.65
N VAL A 68 -16.91 5.66 3.59
CA VAL A 68 -18.16 6.41 3.76
C VAL A 68 -17.88 7.88 3.52
N VAL A 69 -18.46 8.41 2.45
CA VAL A 69 -18.27 9.81 2.05
C VAL A 69 -19.25 10.70 2.79
N VAL A 70 -18.71 11.59 3.61
CA VAL A 70 -19.47 12.67 4.24
C VAL A 70 -19.61 13.80 3.22
N THR A 71 -20.85 14.13 2.84
CA THR A 71 -21.15 15.23 1.91
C THR A 71 -22.02 16.27 2.59
N ALA A 72 -21.61 17.54 2.52
CA ALA A 72 -22.36 18.67 3.06
C ALA A 72 -23.42 19.18 2.06
N LYS A 73 -24.67 19.35 2.52
CA LYS A 73 -25.80 19.88 1.75
C LYS A 73 -26.36 21.13 2.43
N GLY A 74 -26.77 22.12 1.63
CA GLY A 74 -27.35 23.39 2.11
C GLY A 74 -26.34 24.37 2.74
N GLY A 75 -25.44 23.89 3.59
CA GLY A 75 -24.43 24.69 4.27
C GLY A 75 -23.20 23.88 4.73
N ARG A 76 -22.25 24.56 5.38
CA ARG A 76 -20.97 23.98 5.82
C ARG A 76 -21.15 23.16 7.10
N LEU A 77 -20.78 21.89 7.07
CA LEU A 77 -20.68 21.07 8.28
C LEU A 77 -19.42 21.46 9.06
N THR A 78 -19.57 21.77 10.35
CA THR A 78 -18.44 22.12 11.23
C THR A 78 -18.44 21.27 12.49
N GLY A 79 -17.26 21.05 13.06
CA GLY A 79 -17.10 20.18 14.22
C GLY A 79 -17.36 18.71 13.90
N VAL A 80 -17.04 18.26 12.67
CA VAL A 80 -17.39 16.92 12.20
C VAL A 80 -16.48 15.87 12.84
N ASP A 81 -17.10 14.81 13.37
CA ASP A 81 -16.50 13.75 14.17
C ASP A 81 -17.24 12.44 13.90
N ALA A 82 -16.59 11.28 14.06
CA ALA A 82 -17.18 9.99 13.73
C ALA A 82 -16.74 8.86 14.67
N GLU A 83 -17.62 7.88 14.83
CA GLU A 83 -17.39 6.66 15.63
C GLU A 83 -18.06 5.45 14.98
N ILE A 84 -17.44 4.28 15.08
CA ILE A 84 -18.00 2.99 14.65
C ILE A 84 -18.40 2.20 15.91
N GLY A 85 -19.63 1.71 15.95
CA GLY A 85 -20.10 0.81 17.03
C GLY A 85 -19.45 -0.58 16.95
N PRO A 86 -19.55 -1.40 18.02
CA PRO A 86 -18.98 -2.74 18.02
C PRO A 86 -19.70 -3.67 17.03
N PHE A 87 -18.94 -4.32 16.14
CA PHE A 87 -19.45 -5.36 15.25
C PHE A 87 -19.97 -6.54 16.07
N SER A 88 -21.28 -6.78 16.03
CA SER A 88 -21.98 -7.77 16.85
C SER A 88 -22.83 -8.69 15.97
N ASN A 89 -22.85 -10.00 16.24
CA ASN A 89 -23.72 -10.96 15.54
C ASN A 89 -25.00 -11.29 16.34
N ALA A 90 -25.96 -11.92 15.68
CA ALA A 90 -27.25 -12.29 16.28
C ALA A 90 -27.13 -13.32 17.43
N ALA A 91 -26.00 -14.02 17.56
CA ALA A 91 -25.71 -14.93 18.67
C ALA A 91 -25.07 -14.22 19.88
N GLY A 92 -24.84 -12.90 19.80
CA GLY A 92 -24.25 -12.10 20.87
C GLY A 92 -22.73 -12.10 20.92
N ALA A 93 -22.05 -12.71 19.95
CA ALA A 93 -20.60 -12.57 19.81
C ALA A 93 -20.26 -11.19 19.24
N GLN A 94 -19.18 -10.60 19.73
CA GLN A 94 -18.69 -9.29 19.31
C GLN A 94 -17.24 -9.38 18.88
N LEU A 95 -16.86 -8.64 17.84
CA LEU A 95 -15.45 -8.46 17.49
C LEU A 95 -14.79 -7.52 18.52
N PRO A 96 -13.49 -7.69 18.83
CA PRO A 96 -12.79 -6.79 19.74
C PRO A 96 -12.77 -5.36 19.16
N PRO A 97 -12.76 -4.28 19.98
CA PRO A 97 -12.78 -2.90 19.47
C PRO A 97 -11.65 -2.58 18.48
N GLN A 98 -10.49 -3.23 18.64
CA GLN A 98 -9.31 -3.10 17.77
C GLN A 98 -9.52 -3.75 16.38
N ALA A 99 -10.59 -4.53 16.17
CA ALA A 99 -10.93 -5.10 14.88
C ALA A 99 -11.30 -4.01 13.85
N SER A 100 -11.79 -2.85 14.27
CA SER A 100 -12.24 -1.79 13.35
C SER A 100 -11.49 -0.48 13.60
N THR A 101 -10.92 0.12 12.56
CA THR A 101 -10.30 1.45 12.62
C THR A 101 -10.95 2.40 11.61
N LEU A 102 -11.34 3.59 12.08
CA LEU A 102 -11.76 4.70 11.24
C LEU A 102 -10.60 5.65 10.98
N TYR A 103 -10.45 6.09 9.74
CA TYR A 103 -9.47 7.08 9.30
C TYR A 103 -10.17 8.22 8.55
N ARG A 104 -9.69 9.46 8.74
CA ARG A 104 -9.97 10.55 7.81
C ARG A 104 -8.98 10.41 6.66
N VAL A 105 -9.49 10.28 5.44
CA VAL A 105 -8.67 10.32 4.23
C VAL A 105 -8.18 11.76 4.02
N SER A 106 -6.87 11.95 4.04
CA SER A 106 -6.24 13.24 3.74
C SER A 106 -6.00 13.37 2.23
N TYR A 107 -5.81 14.60 1.74
CA TYR A 107 -5.55 14.90 0.34
C TYR A 107 -4.12 15.45 0.16
N VAL A 108 -3.35 14.85 -0.75
CA VAL A 108 -2.01 15.35 -1.13
C VAL A 108 -2.06 16.07 -2.48
N PRO A 109 -1.29 17.16 -2.67
CA PRO A 109 -1.28 17.92 -3.92
C PRO A 109 -0.35 17.28 -4.96
N VAL A 110 -0.92 16.50 -5.88
CA VAL A 110 -0.22 16.06 -7.10
C VAL A 110 -0.12 17.25 -8.05
N ARG A 111 1.06 17.86 -8.15
CA ARG A 111 1.28 19.08 -8.96
C ARG A 111 1.61 18.78 -10.42
N TYR A 112 2.30 17.68 -10.67
CA TYR A 112 2.70 17.21 -11.99
C TYR A 112 2.34 15.74 -12.09
N SER A 113 1.67 15.36 -13.17
CA SER A 113 1.36 13.96 -13.42
C SER A 113 2.63 13.14 -13.68
N ALA A 114 2.60 11.90 -13.24
CA ALA A 114 3.52 10.87 -13.69
C ALA A 114 3.39 10.67 -15.21
N PRO A 115 4.45 10.22 -15.90
CA PRO A 115 4.33 9.82 -17.30
C PRO A 115 3.18 8.82 -17.46
N ARG A 116 2.33 8.99 -18.47
CA ARG A 116 1.18 8.10 -18.77
C ARG A 116 0.13 7.95 -17.65
N ALA A 117 0.14 8.81 -16.62
CA ALA A 117 -0.90 8.83 -15.60
C ALA A 117 -2.30 8.92 -16.22
N THR A 118 -3.21 8.06 -15.76
CA THR A 118 -4.60 8.02 -16.23
C THR A 118 -5.53 8.87 -15.37
N GLU A 119 -5.10 9.26 -14.18
CA GLU A 119 -5.83 10.20 -13.33
C GLU A 119 -5.25 11.64 -13.44
N PRO A 120 -6.11 12.67 -13.36
CA PRO A 120 -5.64 14.06 -13.42
C PRO A 120 -4.86 14.48 -12.16
N PRO A 121 -3.93 15.44 -12.29
CA PRO A 121 -3.25 16.06 -11.16
C PRO A 121 -4.23 16.95 -10.37
N GLY A 122 -3.91 17.20 -9.10
CA GLY A 122 -4.75 17.97 -8.19
C GLY A 122 -4.64 17.45 -6.75
N LEU A 123 -5.65 17.78 -5.93
CA LEU A 123 -5.81 17.17 -4.61
C LEU A 123 -6.26 15.71 -4.79
N THR A 124 -5.40 14.78 -4.42
CA THR A 124 -5.62 13.33 -4.57
C THR A 124 -5.70 12.69 -3.18
N PRO A 125 -6.74 11.90 -2.87
CA PRO A 125 -6.80 11.18 -1.60
C PRO A 125 -5.63 10.20 -1.53
N ASP A 126 -4.87 10.18 -0.43
CA ASP A 126 -3.88 9.12 -0.21
C ASP A 126 -3.61 8.74 1.26
N PRO A 127 -3.24 9.66 2.18
CA PRO A 127 -2.92 9.30 3.56
C PRO A 127 -4.17 9.01 4.39
N LEU A 128 -4.10 7.98 5.24
CA LEU A 128 -5.17 7.56 6.13
C LEU A 128 -4.88 7.96 7.58
N VAL A 129 -5.41 9.10 8.03
CA VAL A 129 -5.16 9.60 9.40
C VAL A 129 -6.18 8.99 10.36
N PRO A 130 -5.79 8.10 11.29
CA PRO A 130 -6.74 7.43 12.17
C PRO A 130 -7.41 8.43 13.11
N LEU A 131 -8.72 8.25 13.37
CA LEU A 131 -9.50 9.14 14.25
C LEU A 131 -9.10 9.01 15.72
N ILE A 132 -8.64 7.82 16.11
CA ILE A 132 -8.01 7.53 17.40
C ILE A 132 -6.55 7.21 17.12
N ASP A 133 -5.62 7.88 17.81
CA ASP A 133 -4.21 7.55 17.73
C ASP A 133 -3.99 6.09 18.21
N PRO A 134 -3.41 5.21 17.38
CA PRO A 134 -3.29 3.78 17.70
C PRO A 134 -2.26 3.48 18.81
N TYR A 135 -1.41 4.45 19.15
CA TYR A 135 -0.35 4.30 20.16
C TYR A 135 -0.71 5.04 21.46
N ALA A 136 -1.32 6.22 21.37
CA ALA A 136 -1.76 7.01 22.52
C ALA A 136 -3.19 6.68 23.01
N GLY A 137 -4.04 6.09 22.17
CA GLY A 137 -5.43 5.74 22.49
C GLY A 137 -6.39 6.93 22.62
N GLN A 138 -5.97 8.12 22.18
CA GLN A 138 -6.72 9.38 22.29
C GLN A 138 -7.24 9.82 20.92
N LYS A 139 -8.21 10.74 20.86
CA LYS A 139 -8.62 11.34 19.58
C LYS A 139 -7.45 12.05 18.93
N ASN A 140 -7.20 11.73 17.67
CA ASN A 140 -6.19 12.40 16.86
C ASN A 140 -6.71 13.81 16.51
N ALA A 141 -6.21 14.81 17.23
CA ALA A 141 -6.74 16.17 17.19
C ALA A 141 -6.31 16.92 15.92
N ALA A 142 -7.30 17.41 15.18
CA ALA A 142 -7.10 18.37 14.10
C ALA A 142 -6.46 19.67 14.60
N PRO A 143 -5.69 20.37 13.73
CA PRO A 143 -4.99 21.58 14.13
C PRO A 143 -5.96 22.74 14.38
N LYS A 144 -5.55 23.68 15.21
CA LYS A 144 -6.33 24.88 15.56
C LYS A 144 -5.60 26.12 15.06
N TRP A 145 -6.31 26.98 14.34
CA TRP A 145 -5.82 28.32 14.01
C TRP A 145 -6.24 29.28 15.12
N ASP A 146 -5.28 29.95 15.77
CA ASP A 146 -5.54 30.89 16.86
C ASP A 146 -5.73 32.35 16.39
N GLY A 147 -5.37 32.64 15.14
CA GLY A 147 -5.34 33.99 14.56
C GLY A 147 -3.97 34.37 14.00
N GLU A 148 -2.89 33.77 14.51
CA GLU A 148 -1.50 34.09 14.18
C GLU A 148 -0.71 32.86 13.70
N LYS A 149 -1.00 31.68 14.26
CA LYS A 149 -0.30 30.41 13.97
C LYS A 149 -1.27 29.22 13.96
N LEU A 150 -0.79 28.13 13.37
CA LEU A 150 -1.44 26.83 13.43
C LEU A 150 -0.87 26.05 14.62
N GLU A 151 -1.71 25.74 15.61
CA GLU A 151 -1.36 24.90 16.75
C GLU A 151 -1.79 23.44 16.52
N GLY A 152 -0.94 22.49 16.90
CA GLY A 152 -1.16 21.06 16.68
C GLY A 152 -0.67 20.57 15.31
N ALA A 153 -0.96 19.31 15.01
CA ALA A 153 -0.45 18.65 13.81
C ALA A 153 -1.27 19.04 12.56
N PRO A 154 -0.65 19.52 11.46
CA PRO A 154 -1.37 20.09 10.32
C PRO A 154 -2.35 19.13 9.63
N PHE A 155 -2.16 17.81 9.75
CA PHE A 155 -3.03 16.80 9.14
C PHE A 155 -3.86 15.99 10.14
N GLY A 156 -3.95 16.42 11.42
CA GLY A 156 -4.70 15.69 12.44
C GLY A 156 -6.20 15.50 12.11
N ALA A 157 -6.80 14.37 12.53
CA ALA A 157 -8.02 13.81 11.97
C ALA A 157 -9.33 14.54 12.34
N VAL A 158 -9.58 14.80 13.64
CA VAL A 158 -10.88 15.27 14.13
C VAL A 158 -10.78 16.39 15.17
N PRO A 159 -11.76 17.32 15.22
CA PRO A 159 -12.87 17.45 14.30
C PRO A 159 -12.44 18.08 12.97
N PHE A 160 -13.20 17.84 11.90
CA PHE A 160 -12.99 18.48 10.59
C PHE A 160 -14.19 19.33 10.15
N GLU A 161 -14.06 19.99 9.01
CA GLU A 161 -15.15 20.71 8.34
C GLU A 161 -15.38 20.13 6.95
N VAL A 162 -16.62 20.19 6.45
CA VAL A 162 -16.97 19.81 5.08
C VAL A 162 -17.76 20.97 4.46
N TRP A 163 -17.24 21.55 3.39
CA TRP A 163 -17.87 22.68 2.71
C TRP A 163 -18.98 22.21 1.74
N PRO A 164 -19.97 23.06 1.43
CA PRO A 164 -21.02 22.72 0.46
C PRO A 164 -20.42 22.27 -0.87
N GLY A 165 -20.87 21.11 -1.37
CA GLY A 165 -20.36 20.54 -2.62
C GLY A 165 -18.99 19.85 -2.52
N GLN A 166 -18.42 19.72 -1.31
CA GLN A 166 -17.22 18.92 -1.07
C GLN A 166 -17.55 17.56 -0.42
N HIS A 167 -16.64 16.62 -0.63
CA HIS A 167 -16.62 15.28 -0.09
C HIS A 167 -15.46 15.12 0.91
N GLN A 168 -15.75 14.59 2.09
CA GLN A 168 -14.74 14.05 2.99
C GLN A 168 -14.95 12.55 3.17
N PRO A 169 -14.15 11.70 2.51
CA PRO A 169 -14.19 10.26 2.74
C PRO A 169 -13.63 9.93 4.13
N LEU A 170 -14.38 9.11 4.86
CA LEU A 170 -13.92 8.35 6.01
C LEU A 170 -13.62 6.93 5.51
N TRP A 171 -12.41 6.44 5.76
CA TRP A 171 -12.05 5.06 5.47
C TRP A 171 -12.31 4.21 6.71
N LEU A 172 -13.04 3.12 6.55
CA LEU A 172 -13.22 2.08 7.57
C LEU A 172 -12.43 0.85 7.14
N ASP A 173 -11.54 0.38 8.00
CA ASP A 173 -10.80 -0.87 7.84
C ASP A 173 -11.22 -1.82 8.96
N VAL A 174 -11.59 -3.06 8.63
CA VAL A 174 -12.10 -4.06 9.57
C VAL A 174 -11.35 -5.38 9.41
N LYS A 175 -10.57 -5.77 10.42
CA LYS A 175 -9.91 -7.07 10.54
C LYS A 175 -10.90 -8.08 11.10
N ALA A 176 -11.18 -9.17 10.38
CA ALA A 176 -11.83 -10.33 10.96
C ALA A 176 -10.80 -11.13 11.79
N PRO A 177 -10.97 -11.29 13.12
CA PRO A 177 -10.04 -12.09 13.93
C PRO A 177 -9.88 -13.53 13.41
N ALA A 178 -8.69 -14.11 13.60
CA ALA A 178 -8.38 -15.47 13.16
C ALA A 178 -9.29 -16.55 13.80
N ASP A 179 -9.83 -16.26 14.98
CA ASP A 179 -10.70 -17.08 15.81
C ASP A 179 -12.19 -16.64 15.77
N ALA A 180 -12.55 -15.64 14.96
CA ALA A 180 -13.92 -15.14 14.87
C ALA A 180 -14.91 -16.25 14.49
N ALA A 181 -16.12 -16.22 15.05
CA ALA A 181 -17.18 -17.12 14.60
C ALA A 181 -17.64 -16.71 13.19
N PRO A 182 -17.81 -17.64 12.24
CA PRO A 182 -18.34 -17.32 10.91
C PRO A 182 -19.81 -16.87 11.02
N GLY A 183 -20.24 -16.00 10.12
CA GLY A 183 -21.58 -15.43 10.08
C GLY A 183 -21.60 -13.91 9.91
N GLU A 184 -22.79 -13.33 10.01
CA GLU A 184 -23.04 -11.89 9.82
C GLU A 184 -22.89 -11.11 11.14
N TYR A 185 -22.10 -10.04 11.09
CA TYR A 185 -21.93 -9.06 12.15
C TYR A 185 -22.43 -7.69 11.65
N THR A 186 -23.09 -6.94 12.51
CA THR A 186 -23.53 -5.57 12.20
C THR A 186 -22.92 -4.57 13.16
N ALA A 187 -22.63 -3.37 12.64
CA ALA A 187 -22.22 -2.19 13.38
C ALA A 187 -22.97 -0.96 12.85
N THR A 188 -22.86 0.16 13.56
CA THR A 188 -23.39 1.46 13.09
C THR A 188 -22.27 2.48 13.10
N LEU A 189 -21.93 3.03 11.94
CA LEU A 189 -21.15 4.25 11.84
C LEU A 189 -22.04 5.44 12.20
N ARG A 190 -21.56 6.30 13.10
CA ARG A 190 -22.22 7.55 13.47
C ARG A 190 -21.30 8.70 13.10
N VAL A 191 -21.83 9.68 12.37
CA VAL A 191 -21.11 10.91 12.03
C VAL A 191 -21.89 12.10 12.59
N ARG A 192 -21.22 12.88 13.43
CA ARG A 192 -21.78 14.05 14.14
C ARG A 192 -21.13 15.32 13.62
N ALA A 193 -21.92 16.36 13.42
CA ALA A 193 -21.51 17.76 13.30
C ALA A 193 -22.28 18.58 14.34
N LYS A 194 -21.98 19.87 14.50
CA LYS A 194 -22.64 20.72 15.52
C LYS A 194 -24.18 20.69 15.49
N GLU A 195 -24.76 20.59 14.30
CA GLU A 195 -26.21 20.72 14.05
C GLU A 195 -26.77 19.55 13.21
N SER A 196 -25.98 18.47 13.03
CA SER A 196 -26.37 17.33 12.20
C SER A 196 -25.81 16.02 12.72
N LEU A 197 -26.60 14.95 12.66
CA LEU A 197 -26.20 13.58 12.97
C LEU A 197 -26.71 12.69 11.83
N ALA A 198 -25.83 11.85 11.30
CA ALA A 198 -26.19 10.79 10.37
C ALA A 198 -25.65 9.45 10.88
N GLU A 199 -26.41 8.38 10.65
CA GLU A 199 -26.03 7.01 10.99
C GLU A 199 -26.10 6.12 9.74
N LEU A 200 -25.16 5.19 9.61
CA LEU A 200 -25.12 4.21 8.53
C LEU A 200 -24.88 2.81 9.14
N PRO A 201 -25.79 1.84 8.98
CA PRO A 201 -25.53 0.46 9.34
C PRO A 201 -24.47 -0.13 8.39
N ILE A 202 -23.55 -0.90 8.95
CA ILE A 202 -22.48 -1.59 8.21
C ILE A 202 -22.54 -3.07 8.57
N THR A 203 -22.53 -3.91 7.54
CA THR A 203 -22.57 -5.37 7.67
C THR A 203 -21.22 -5.96 7.29
N LEU A 204 -20.73 -6.90 8.10
CA LEU A 204 -19.57 -7.74 7.80
C LEU A 204 -19.98 -9.21 7.84
N THR A 205 -19.77 -9.93 6.75
CA THR A 205 -19.85 -11.40 6.75
C THR A 205 -18.47 -11.99 6.97
N VAL A 206 -18.32 -12.83 8.00
CA VAL A 206 -17.12 -13.65 8.21
C VAL A 206 -17.35 -15.03 7.61
N TRP A 207 -16.55 -15.42 6.62
CA TRP A 207 -16.62 -16.73 5.96
C TRP A 207 -15.94 -17.83 6.80
N ASP A 208 -16.40 -19.08 6.65
CA ASP A 208 -15.86 -20.24 7.40
C ASP A 208 -14.57 -20.82 6.77
N PHE A 209 -13.58 -19.97 6.56
CA PHE A 209 -12.19 -20.35 6.35
C PHE A 209 -11.28 -19.28 6.97
N ALA A 210 -9.97 -19.49 6.91
CA ALA A 210 -8.98 -18.60 7.48
C ALA A 210 -7.82 -18.46 6.49
N LEU A 211 -7.23 -17.27 6.45
CA LEU A 211 -5.99 -17.02 5.73
C LEU A 211 -4.78 -17.39 6.63
N PRO A 212 -3.61 -17.72 6.06
CA PRO A 212 -2.40 -17.92 6.84
C PRO A 212 -1.97 -16.63 7.56
N SER A 213 -1.29 -16.77 8.70
CA SER A 213 -0.90 -15.63 9.56
C SER A 213 0.21 -14.74 8.99
N GLY A 214 0.97 -15.26 8.03
CA GLY A 214 1.96 -14.52 7.23
C GLY A 214 1.74 -14.75 5.73
N PRO A 215 2.45 -14.02 4.87
CA PRO A 215 2.26 -14.07 3.42
C PRO A 215 2.77 -15.38 2.79
N THR A 216 1.96 -16.02 1.95
CA THR A 216 2.47 -17.13 1.11
C THR A 216 3.21 -16.64 -0.13
N HIS A 217 2.86 -15.46 -0.67
CA HIS A 217 3.61 -14.77 -1.72
C HIS A 217 4.87 -14.11 -1.15
N GLU A 218 6.04 -14.47 -1.67
CA GLU A 218 7.30 -13.94 -1.17
C GLU A 218 7.42 -12.44 -1.45
N ASN A 219 8.04 -11.65 -0.57
CA ASN A 219 8.14 -10.23 -0.84
C ASN A 219 9.29 -9.50 -0.13
N HIS A 220 9.63 -8.34 -0.69
CA HIS A 220 10.58 -7.36 -0.16
C HIS A 220 10.09 -5.94 -0.47
N PHE A 221 10.05 -5.05 0.53
CA PHE A 221 9.48 -3.69 0.40
C PHE A 221 10.37 -2.58 1.01
N GLY A 222 11.65 -2.91 1.26
CA GLY A 222 12.61 -2.08 1.97
C GLY A 222 12.39 -2.03 3.50
N GLY A 223 13.38 -1.50 4.21
CA GLY A 223 13.35 -1.33 5.66
C GLY A 223 12.82 0.03 6.12
N ALA A 224 12.85 0.25 7.44
CA ALA A 224 12.49 1.52 8.09
C ALA A 224 13.74 2.38 8.42
N ASP A 225 14.85 2.21 7.71
CA ASP A 225 16.13 2.90 7.97
C ASP A 225 16.07 4.42 7.81
N ARG A 226 15.08 4.94 7.08
CA ARG A 226 14.94 6.37 6.76
C ARG A 226 14.05 7.16 7.71
N VAL A 227 13.36 6.51 8.65
CA VAL A 227 12.25 7.14 9.39
C VAL A 227 12.72 8.13 10.46
N ALA A 228 13.92 7.95 11.05
CA ALA A 228 14.40 8.75 12.18
C ALA A 228 14.39 10.27 11.92
N SER A 229 14.88 10.70 10.76
CA SER A 229 14.98 12.13 10.40
C SER A 229 13.61 12.78 10.18
N TYR A 230 12.65 12.06 9.60
CA TYR A 230 11.28 12.55 9.39
C TYR A 230 10.50 12.64 10.70
N HIS A 231 10.77 11.71 11.63
CA HIS A 231 10.22 11.74 12.99
C HIS A 231 10.98 12.65 13.95
N LYS A 232 12.09 13.26 13.51
CA LYS A 232 12.92 14.19 14.29
C LYS A 232 13.50 13.55 15.57
N VAL A 233 13.78 12.24 15.52
CA VAL A 233 14.37 11.45 16.61
C VAL A 233 15.81 11.04 16.26
N GLU A 234 16.62 10.74 17.28
CA GLU A 234 17.97 10.23 17.10
C GLU A 234 17.94 8.74 16.71
N GLN A 235 18.72 8.38 15.68
CA GLN A 235 18.86 7.00 15.20
C GLN A 235 19.36 6.08 16.34
N GLY A 236 18.57 5.08 16.70
CA GLY A 236 18.90 4.13 17.77
C GLY A 236 18.49 4.56 19.20
N SER A 237 17.88 5.74 19.37
CA SER A 237 17.22 6.11 20.63
C SER A 237 15.96 5.27 20.90
N ASP A 238 15.51 5.17 22.15
CA ASP A 238 14.29 4.42 22.51
C ASP A 238 13.07 4.85 21.68
N ALA A 239 12.89 6.15 21.45
CA ALA A 239 11.83 6.68 20.60
C ALA A 239 11.96 6.23 19.13
N TYR A 240 13.18 6.13 18.60
CA TYR A 240 13.41 5.53 17.29
C TYR A 240 13.10 4.03 17.27
N LEU A 241 13.45 3.28 18.32
CA LEU A 241 13.20 1.84 18.40
C LEU A 241 11.69 1.54 18.41
N ASP A 242 10.93 2.31 19.18
CA ASP A 242 9.46 2.29 19.16
C ASP A 242 8.90 2.58 17.77
N ILE A 243 9.41 3.61 17.09
CA ILE A 243 8.96 3.98 15.74
C ILE A 243 9.33 2.87 14.73
N GLU A 244 10.55 2.36 14.73
CA GLU A 244 11.00 1.26 13.86
C GLU A 244 10.14 0.00 14.06
N GLU A 245 9.73 -0.29 15.30
CA GLU A 245 8.80 -1.38 15.59
C GLU A 245 7.38 -1.09 15.07
N ARG A 246 6.87 0.14 15.23
CA ARG A 246 5.56 0.57 14.69
C ARG A 246 5.53 0.49 13.16
N TYR A 247 6.62 0.81 12.46
CA TYR A 247 6.76 0.55 11.01
C TYR A 247 6.79 -0.95 10.67
N SER A 248 7.49 -1.76 11.47
CA SER A 248 7.52 -3.23 11.28
C SER A 248 6.15 -3.87 11.44
N GLN A 249 5.37 -3.42 12.43
CA GLN A 249 3.98 -3.84 12.64
C GLN A 249 3.09 -3.43 11.45
N MET A 250 3.24 -2.18 10.97
CA MET A 250 2.50 -1.70 9.81
C MET A 250 2.78 -2.52 8.54
N PHE A 251 4.00 -3.01 8.32
CA PHE A 251 4.28 -3.95 7.23
C PHE A 251 3.59 -5.30 7.44
N ALA A 252 3.75 -5.90 8.63
CA ALA A 252 3.17 -7.21 8.93
C ALA A 252 1.64 -7.23 8.81
N ASP A 253 0.95 -6.20 9.32
CA ASP A 253 -0.52 -6.04 9.18
C ASP A 253 -0.98 -5.84 7.73
N HIS A 254 -0.07 -5.59 6.78
CA HIS A 254 -0.34 -5.47 5.35
C HIS A 254 0.27 -6.61 4.52
N ARG A 255 0.58 -7.76 5.16
CA ARG A 255 1.21 -8.95 4.53
C ARG A 255 2.58 -8.70 3.88
N ILE A 256 3.25 -7.64 4.30
CA ILE A 256 4.62 -7.31 3.89
C ILE A 256 5.60 -7.82 4.94
N ASN A 257 6.65 -8.50 4.52
CA ASN A 257 7.76 -8.91 5.38
C ASN A 257 8.58 -7.67 5.76
N PRO A 258 8.62 -7.26 7.06
CA PRO A 258 9.54 -6.22 7.48
C PRO A 258 10.99 -6.74 7.40
N SER A 259 11.87 -6.00 6.74
CA SER A 259 13.31 -6.31 6.70
C SER A 259 13.88 -6.42 8.12
N LEU A 260 14.80 -7.38 8.33
CA LEU A 260 15.45 -7.57 9.63
C LEU A 260 16.21 -6.28 10.03
N PRO A 261 15.86 -5.62 11.14
CA PRO A 261 16.50 -4.37 11.54
C PRO A 261 17.99 -4.51 11.77
N ARG A 262 18.79 -3.55 11.28
CA ARG A 262 20.27 -3.58 11.39
C ARG A 262 20.78 -3.72 12.83
N ARG A 263 19.99 -3.28 13.81
CA ARG A 263 20.30 -3.42 15.25
C ARG A 263 20.25 -4.88 15.75
N LEU A 264 19.52 -5.76 15.07
CA LEU A 264 19.39 -7.18 15.40
C LEU A 264 20.45 -8.05 14.71
N CYS A 265 21.11 -7.52 13.67
CA CYS A 265 22.18 -8.20 12.95
C CYS A 265 23.51 -8.11 13.73
N PRO A 266 24.10 -9.23 14.19
CA PRO A 266 25.40 -9.20 14.85
C PRO A 266 26.50 -8.76 13.86
N ARG A 267 27.56 -8.14 14.38
CA ARG A 267 28.75 -7.81 13.58
C ARG A 267 29.62 -9.05 13.41
N PRO A 268 30.27 -9.26 12.24
CA PRO A 268 31.23 -10.34 12.08
C PRO A 268 32.49 -10.11 12.94
N GLY A 269 33.14 -11.21 13.30
CA GLY A 269 34.47 -11.22 13.91
C GLY A 269 35.59 -10.95 12.92
N GLU A 270 36.84 -10.98 13.40
CA GLU A 270 38.03 -10.70 12.58
C GLU A 270 38.24 -11.70 11.43
N ASP A 271 37.76 -12.94 11.60
CA ASP A 271 37.78 -14.00 10.58
C ASP A 271 36.63 -13.90 9.56
N GLY A 272 35.71 -12.96 9.76
CA GLY A 272 34.52 -12.74 8.93
C GLY A 272 33.29 -13.57 9.34
N SER A 273 33.41 -14.52 10.25
CA SER A 273 32.27 -15.29 10.75
C SER A 273 31.36 -14.43 11.63
N VAL A 274 30.06 -14.72 11.63
CA VAL A 274 29.07 -14.07 12.49
C VAL A 274 28.69 -15.04 13.61
N SER A 275 28.94 -14.64 14.85
CA SER A 275 28.54 -15.37 16.04
C SER A 275 27.16 -14.89 16.50
N PHE A 276 26.21 -15.82 16.57
CA PHE A 276 24.87 -15.58 17.11
C PHE A 276 24.83 -16.13 18.53
N ASP A 277 25.04 -15.26 19.52
CA ASP A 277 24.83 -15.63 20.92
C ASP A 277 23.34 -15.82 21.24
N THR A 278 23.04 -16.27 22.46
CA THR A 278 21.65 -16.50 22.91
C THR A 278 20.79 -15.24 22.78
N ALA A 279 21.32 -14.06 23.10
CA ALA A 279 20.55 -12.82 23.03
C ALA A 279 20.25 -12.42 21.59
N ALA A 280 21.22 -12.55 20.67
CA ALA A 280 21.01 -12.34 19.24
C ALA A 280 19.97 -13.32 18.68
N LYS A 281 20.07 -14.61 19.03
CA LYS A 281 19.10 -15.63 18.63
C LYS A 281 17.69 -15.30 19.15
N ASP A 282 17.56 -15.00 20.43
CA ASP A 282 16.25 -14.73 21.06
C ASP A 282 15.60 -13.47 20.48
N ASN A 283 16.38 -12.41 20.23
CA ASN A 283 15.89 -11.17 19.63
C ASN A 283 15.42 -11.35 18.17
N ILE A 284 16.17 -12.10 17.35
CA ILE A 284 15.75 -12.41 15.97
C ILE A 284 14.52 -13.34 15.99
N THR A 285 14.50 -14.33 16.88
CA THR A 285 13.34 -15.23 17.05
C THR A 285 12.08 -14.47 17.44
N ALA A 286 12.20 -13.51 18.37
CA ALA A 286 11.10 -12.66 18.79
C ALA A 286 10.60 -11.78 17.64
N PHE A 287 11.50 -11.19 16.83
CA PHE A 287 11.14 -10.40 15.66
C PHE A 287 10.39 -11.24 14.60
N VAL A 288 10.96 -12.37 14.20
CA VAL A 288 10.37 -13.29 13.22
C VAL A 288 8.98 -13.76 13.67
N SER A 289 8.85 -14.14 14.95
CA SER A 289 7.59 -14.64 15.52
C SER A 289 6.53 -13.55 15.68
N LYS A 290 6.91 -12.34 16.12
CA LYS A 290 6.00 -11.20 16.32
C LYS A 290 5.37 -10.73 15.01
N PHE A 291 6.16 -10.68 13.94
CA PHE A 291 5.74 -10.13 12.65
C PHE A 291 5.39 -11.20 11.60
N ASN A 292 5.37 -12.49 11.97
CA ASN A 292 5.15 -13.63 11.06
C ASN A 292 6.06 -13.57 9.81
N VAL A 293 7.34 -13.23 10.00
CA VAL A 293 8.29 -13.04 8.89
C VAL A 293 8.53 -14.37 8.19
N THR A 294 8.13 -14.45 6.92
CA THR A 294 8.32 -15.63 6.07
C THR A 294 9.55 -15.52 5.19
N ASN A 295 10.11 -14.32 4.98
CA ASN A 295 11.22 -14.06 4.08
C ASN A 295 12.32 -13.27 4.80
N ILE A 296 13.53 -13.82 4.83
CA ILE A 296 14.68 -13.19 5.51
C ILE A 296 15.78 -12.91 4.50
N GLU A 297 16.06 -11.63 4.29
CA GLU A 297 17.23 -11.18 3.54
C GLU A 297 18.49 -11.42 4.38
N ILE A 298 19.47 -12.13 3.80
CA ILE A 298 20.82 -12.22 4.33
C ILE A 298 21.52 -10.89 3.97
N PRO A 299 22.04 -10.12 4.95
CA PRO A 299 22.72 -8.87 4.65
C PRO A 299 23.94 -9.08 3.74
N HIS A 300 24.35 -8.05 2.99
CA HIS A 300 25.66 -8.07 2.33
C HIS A 300 26.79 -8.22 3.35
N ALA A 301 27.80 -9.02 3.01
CA ALA A 301 29.03 -9.10 3.78
C ALA A 301 29.71 -7.71 3.84
N PRO A 302 30.10 -7.18 5.03
CA PRO A 302 30.70 -5.85 5.18
C PRO A 302 32.20 -5.86 4.83
N PHE A 303 32.57 -6.58 3.78
CA PHE A 303 33.94 -6.86 3.35
C PHE A 303 34.05 -6.63 1.85
N ASN A 304 35.23 -6.22 1.36
CA ASN A 304 35.51 -6.27 -0.07
C ASN A 304 35.68 -7.73 -0.48
N GLU A 305 34.78 -8.28 -1.30
CA GLU A 305 34.77 -9.72 -1.55
C GLU A 305 35.94 -10.22 -2.42
N THR A 306 36.73 -9.30 -2.98
CA THR A 306 37.96 -9.62 -3.72
C THR A 306 39.17 -9.69 -2.78
N SER A 307 39.42 -8.65 -1.97
CA SER A 307 40.59 -8.63 -1.05
C SER A 307 40.37 -9.45 0.23
N ASP A 308 39.14 -9.49 0.73
CA ASP A 308 38.75 -10.14 1.98
C ASP A 308 37.87 -11.37 1.72
N ARG A 309 38.04 -12.01 0.56
CA ARG A 309 37.20 -13.11 0.07
C ARG A 309 36.91 -14.20 1.10
N ALA A 310 37.93 -14.62 1.85
CA ALA A 310 37.77 -15.64 2.90
C ALA A 310 36.79 -15.22 4.01
N LYS A 311 36.77 -13.93 4.38
CA LYS A 311 35.84 -13.37 5.35
C LYS A 311 34.42 -13.31 4.79
N ALA A 312 34.26 -12.94 3.51
CA ALA A 312 32.96 -12.96 2.84
C ALA A 312 32.35 -14.38 2.77
N LEU A 313 33.16 -15.41 2.49
CA LEU A 313 32.73 -16.81 2.57
C LEU A 313 32.30 -17.21 3.99
N ALA A 314 33.08 -16.86 5.01
CA ALA A 314 32.79 -17.16 6.41
C ALA A 314 31.49 -16.47 6.89
N PHE A 315 31.27 -15.23 6.45
CA PHE A 315 30.06 -14.45 6.70
C PHE A 315 28.82 -15.15 6.16
N TYR A 316 28.78 -15.47 4.86
CA TYR A 316 27.61 -16.10 4.25
C TYR A 316 27.35 -17.51 4.80
N ARG A 317 28.40 -18.29 5.09
CA ARG A 317 28.28 -19.62 5.74
C ARG A 317 27.65 -19.53 7.13
N SER A 318 28.12 -18.61 7.96
CA SER A 318 27.62 -18.46 9.34
C SER A 318 26.18 -17.92 9.39
N TRP A 319 25.84 -16.97 8.51
CA TRP A 319 24.44 -16.53 8.36
C TRP A 319 23.51 -17.66 7.92
N TYR A 320 23.86 -18.40 6.87
CA TYR A 320 22.98 -19.49 6.40
C TYR A 320 22.88 -20.61 7.44
N ALA A 321 23.97 -21.00 8.10
CA ALA A 321 23.93 -21.99 9.18
C ALA A 321 22.97 -21.57 10.30
N PHE A 322 23.04 -20.32 10.76
CA PHE A 322 22.08 -19.78 11.74
C PHE A 322 20.63 -19.83 11.23
N LEU A 323 20.36 -19.45 9.98
CA LEU A 323 19.00 -19.51 9.43
C LEU A 323 18.51 -20.96 9.27
N ALA A 324 19.39 -21.90 8.93
CA ALA A 324 19.07 -23.32 8.80
C ALA A 324 18.76 -23.97 10.15
N ASP A 325 19.59 -23.72 11.17
CA ASP A 325 19.43 -24.23 12.54
C ASP A 325 18.15 -23.73 13.24
N ASN A 326 17.54 -22.66 12.72
CA ASN A 326 16.25 -22.11 13.20
C ASN A 326 15.08 -22.35 12.24
N GLY A 327 15.27 -23.06 11.11
CA GLY A 327 14.21 -23.40 10.17
C GLY A 327 13.73 -22.25 9.27
N TRP A 328 14.54 -21.21 9.07
CA TRP A 328 14.21 -20.04 8.24
C TRP A 328 14.97 -19.99 6.90
N ALA A 329 15.87 -20.94 6.65
CA ALA A 329 16.71 -20.96 5.45
C ALA A 329 15.94 -21.09 4.13
N ASP A 330 14.85 -21.84 4.07
CA ASP A 330 14.13 -22.18 2.83
C ASP A 330 13.63 -20.95 2.06
N ARG A 331 13.25 -19.89 2.78
CA ARG A 331 12.80 -18.61 2.23
C ARG A 331 13.80 -17.47 2.46
N SER A 332 15.02 -17.80 2.87
CA SER A 332 16.12 -16.85 2.89
C SER A 332 16.62 -16.54 1.48
N TYR A 333 17.21 -15.36 1.29
CA TYR A 333 17.81 -14.94 0.03
C TYR A 333 18.87 -13.86 0.27
N LEU A 334 19.80 -13.71 -0.67
CA LEU A 334 20.71 -12.57 -0.74
C LEU A 334 20.33 -11.74 -1.98
N TYR A 335 19.96 -10.48 -1.77
CA TYR A 335 19.86 -9.50 -2.85
C TYR A 335 21.29 -9.12 -3.26
N MET A 336 21.74 -9.54 -4.45
CA MET A 336 23.14 -9.37 -4.86
C MET A 336 23.42 -8.03 -5.54
N LEU A 337 22.54 -7.60 -6.46
CA LEU A 337 22.73 -6.39 -7.26
C LEU A 337 21.40 -5.89 -7.85
N ASP A 338 21.27 -4.57 -7.91
CA ASP A 338 20.13 -3.83 -8.48
C ASP A 338 20.44 -3.41 -9.93
N GLU A 339 19.51 -3.70 -10.86
CA GLU A 339 19.50 -3.32 -12.29
C GLU A 339 20.89 -3.29 -13.00
N PRO A 340 21.59 -4.44 -13.20
CA PRO A 340 22.93 -4.49 -13.80
C PRO A 340 22.94 -4.19 -15.32
N ASN A 341 23.09 -2.92 -15.68
CA ASN A 341 22.94 -2.42 -17.06
C ASN A 341 24.25 -2.29 -17.88
N THR A 342 25.33 -3.00 -17.53
CA THR A 342 26.58 -3.02 -18.34
C THR A 342 27.27 -4.38 -18.33
N ALA A 343 28.22 -4.61 -19.24
CA ALA A 343 29.04 -5.82 -19.29
C ALA A 343 29.82 -6.07 -17.98
N GLU A 344 30.34 -4.99 -17.36
CA GLU A 344 31.04 -5.05 -16.07
C GLU A 344 30.08 -5.39 -14.93
N ALA A 345 28.84 -4.88 -14.96
CA ALA A 345 27.82 -5.23 -13.98
C ALA A 345 27.35 -6.69 -14.12
N TYR A 346 27.22 -7.20 -15.35
CA TYR A 346 26.97 -8.61 -15.63
C TYR A 346 28.11 -9.52 -15.13
N GLU A 347 29.38 -9.14 -15.34
CA GLU A 347 30.51 -9.88 -14.78
C GLU A 347 30.49 -9.84 -13.25
N ARG A 348 30.16 -8.69 -12.65
CA ARG A 348 30.02 -8.55 -11.20
C ARG A 348 28.94 -9.46 -10.61
N VAL A 349 27.82 -9.67 -11.31
CA VAL A 349 26.80 -10.67 -10.91
C VAL A 349 27.37 -12.08 -10.95
N ARG A 350 28.20 -12.43 -11.94
CA ARG A 350 28.86 -13.75 -12.01
C ARG A 350 29.88 -13.95 -10.88
N GLU A 351 30.69 -12.94 -10.57
CA GLU A 351 31.61 -12.98 -9.42
C GLU A 351 30.88 -13.22 -8.10
N LEU A 352 29.81 -12.46 -7.83
CA LEU A 352 28.99 -12.58 -6.63
C LEU A 352 28.27 -13.94 -6.58
N GLY A 353 27.66 -14.35 -7.69
CA GLY A 353 26.97 -15.63 -7.80
C GLY A 353 27.89 -16.81 -7.52
N ALA A 354 29.13 -16.78 -8.03
CA ALA A 354 30.16 -17.78 -7.78
C ALA A 354 30.67 -17.77 -6.34
N LEU A 355 30.92 -16.59 -5.76
CA LEU A 355 31.29 -16.44 -4.34
C LEU A 355 30.25 -17.06 -3.41
N VAL A 356 28.97 -16.72 -3.61
CA VAL A 356 27.85 -17.20 -2.80
C VAL A 356 27.66 -18.71 -3.01
N ARG A 357 27.81 -19.21 -4.25
CA ARG A 357 27.77 -20.65 -4.58
C ARG A 357 28.85 -21.44 -3.84
N GLU A 358 30.05 -20.87 -3.68
CA GLU A 358 31.15 -21.49 -2.94
C GLU A 358 30.97 -21.37 -1.41
N ALA A 359 30.39 -20.27 -0.93
CA ALA A 359 30.07 -20.11 0.48
C ALA A 359 29.04 -21.16 0.88
N GLU A 360 27.86 -21.13 0.26
CA GLU A 360 26.73 -22.02 0.51
C GLU A 360 25.77 -21.98 -0.69
N PRO A 361 25.71 -23.04 -1.53
CA PRO A 361 24.94 -23.03 -2.77
C PRO A 361 23.41 -22.98 -2.57
N ARG A 362 22.92 -23.19 -1.33
CA ARG A 362 21.49 -23.09 -0.98
C ARG A 362 21.03 -21.66 -0.63
N ILE A 363 21.94 -20.69 -0.54
CA ILE A 363 21.55 -19.27 -0.48
C ILE A 363 20.97 -18.89 -1.83
N ARG A 364 19.68 -18.54 -1.87
CA ARG A 364 19.01 -18.07 -3.09
C ARG A 364 19.52 -16.67 -3.43
N ARG A 365 20.03 -16.50 -4.65
CA ARG A 365 20.61 -15.26 -5.16
C ARG A 365 19.56 -14.47 -5.94
N LEU A 366 19.20 -13.30 -5.45
CA LEU A 366 18.26 -12.38 -6.09
C LEU A 366 19.01 -11.28 -6.84
N VAL A 367 18.58 -11.01 -8.07
CA VAL A 367 19.02 -9.85 -8.87
C VAL A 367 17.80 -9.24 -9.55
N VAL A 368 17.73 -7.91 -9.56
CA VAL A 368 16.73 -7.17 -10.36
C VAL A 368 17.18 -7.17 -11.81
N GLU A 369 16.83 -8.25 -12.51
CA GLU A 369 17.10 -8.52 -13.92
C GLU A 369 15.94 -9.32 -14.51
N GLN A 370 15.59 -9.05 -15.76
CA GLN A 370 14.57 -9.80 -16.51
C GLN A 370 15.07 -11.17 -17.01
N THR A 371 14.14 -12.11 -17.23
CA THR A 371 14.42 -13.54 -17.56
C THR A 371 15.00 -13.80 -18.96
N TYR A 372 15.40 -12.75 -19.67
CA TYR A 372 16.03 -12.79 -20.99
C TYR A 372 17.21 -11.81 -21.04
N THR A 373 18.24 -12.15 -21.83
CA THR A 373 19.48 -11.37 -21.94
C THR A 373 19.24 -10.00 -22.56
N GLN A 374 19.75 -8.93 -21.91
CA GLN A 374 19.67 -7.56 -22.42
C GLN A 374 20.58 -7.32 -23.64
N ASP A 375 21.84 -7.74 -23.56
CA ASP A 375 22.80 -7.73 -24.67
C ASP A 375 23.56 -9.07 -24.72
N PRO A 376 23.41 -9.88 -25.78
CA PRO A 376 24.13 -11.15 -25.93
C PRO A 376 25.65 -11.05 -25.81
N ALA A 377 26.25 -9.88 -26.06
CA ALA A 377 27.69 -9.66 -25.91
C ALA A 377 28.15 -9.69 -24.43
N TRP A 378 27.25 -9.50 -23.46
CA TRP A 378 27.59 -9.50 -22.02
C TRP A 378 27.49 -10.90 -21.39
N GLY A 379 27.01 -11.89 -22.15
CA GLY A 379 26.81 -13.27 -21.70
C GLY A 379 25.49 -13.48 -20.94
N THR A 380 25.34 -14.67 -20.33
CA THR A 380 24.18 -15.04 -19.52
C THR A 380 24.47 -14.92 -18.02
N LEU A 381 23.40 -14.92 -17.22
CA LEU A 381 23.41 -14.92 -15.76
C LEU A 381 22.66 -16.14 -15.16
N GLU A 382 22.24 -17.11 -15.98
CA GLU A 382 21.50 -18.32 -15.54
C GLU A 382 22.24 -19.15 -14.48
N ASP A 383 23.57 -19.24 -14.56
CA ASP A 383 24.38 -19.92 -13.54
C ASP A 383 24.70 -19.04 -12.31
N SER A 384 24.11 -17.84 -12.19
CA SER A 384 24.40 -16.85 -11.14
C SER A 384 23.20 -16.39 -10.32
N ILE A 385 21.97 -16.61 -10.81
CA ILE A 385 20.72 -16.07 -10.23
C ILE A 385 19.73 -17.22 -9.98
N ASP A 386 19.17 -17.30 -8.77
CA ASP A 386 18.07 -18.22 -8.44
C ASP A 386 16.71 -17.52 -8.44
N ILE A 387 16.69 -16.23 -8.09
CA ILE A 387 15.50 -15.38 -8.07
C ILE A 387 15.71 -14.22 -9.05
N TRP A 388 15.08 -14.32 -10.22
CA TRP A 388 15.04 -13.25 -11.21
C TRP A 388 13.94 -12.27 -10.84
N CYS A 389 14.15 -10.98 -11.06
CA CYS A 389 13.18 -9.96 -10.63
C CYS A 389 12.96 -8.88 -11.71
N PRO A 390 12.34 -9.22 -12.86
CA PRO A 390 11.95 -8.27 -13.89
C PRO A 390 11.11 -7.11 -13.36
N LEU A 391 11.42 -5.91 -13.84
CA LEU A 391 10.50 -4.76 -13.85
C LEU A 391 9.18 -5.15 -14.54
N PHE A 392 8.04 -4.59 -14.11
CA PHE A 392 6.73 -4.92 -14.70
C PHE A 392 6.67 -4.70 -16.22
N GLY A 393 7.34 -3.67 -16.77
CA GLY A 393 7.41 -3.50 -18.23
C GLY A 393 8.20 -4.60 -18.96
N PHE A 394 9.06 -5.32 -18.25
CA PHE A 394 10.08 -6.22 -18.77
C PHE A 394 9.68 -7.71 -18.59
N VAL A 395 8.42 -7.98 -18.21
CA VAL A 395 7.91 -9.34 -18.00
C VAL A 395 7.55 -10.00 -19.32
N ASP A 396 8.36 -10.98 -19.71
CA ASP A 396 8.09 -11.87 -20.84
C ASP A 396 7.68 -13.27 -20.35
N GLY A 397 6.45 -13.67 -20.66
CA GLY A 397 5.89 -14.94 -20.20
C GLY A 397 6.66 -16.16 -20.71
N ALA A 398 7.20 -16.13 -21.93
CA ALA A 398 7.87 -17.28 -22.53
C ALA A 398 9.23 -17.60 -21.87
N SER A 399 10.00 -16.57 -21.51
CA SER A 399 11.26 -16.71 -20.79
C SER A 399 11.07 -17.08 -19.32
N ILE A 400 10.01 -16.59 -18.65
CA ILE A 400 9.60 -17.09 -17.32
C ILE A 400 9.28 -18.59 -17.39
N ASP A 401 8.42 -18.99 -18.33
CA ASP A 401 8.03 -20.39 -18.54
C ASP A 401 9.22 -21.32 -18.78
N ARG A 402 10.26 -20.82 -19.46
CA ARG A 402 11.52 -21.51 -19.73
C ARG A 402 12.35 -21.65 -18.44
N LEU A 403 12.54 -20.54 -17.72
CA LEU A 403 13.32 -20.50 -16.48
C LEU A 403 12.71 -21.39 -15.39
N THR A 404 11.39 -21.33 -15.19
CA THR A 404 10.69 -22.14 -14.19
C THR A 404 10.80 -23.63 -14.47
N LYS A 405 10.83 -24.04 -15.76
CA LYS A 405 11.09 -25.45 -16.16
C LYS A 405 12.53 -25.89 -15.87
N GLN A 406 13.47 -24.97 -15.71
CA GLN A 406 14.85 -25.21 -15.28
C GLN A 406 15.01 -25.17 -13.74
N GLY A 407 13.93 -24.91 -12.98
CA GLY A 407 13.94 -24.79 -11.52
C GLY A 407 14.26 -23.39 -10.99
N GLY A 408 14.38 -22.38 -11.86
CA GLY A 408 14.55 -20.98 -11.46
C GLY A 408 13.27 -20.37 -10.91
N THR A 409 13.42 -19.39 -10.03
CA THR A 409 12.32 -18.64 -9.40
C THR A 409 12.24 -17.23 -9.98
N VAL A 410 11.03 -16.67 -10.05
CA VAL A 410 10.78 -15.31 -10.55
C VAL A 410 9.97 -14.52 -9.54
N TRP A 411 10.44 -13.34 -9.18
CA TRP A 411 9.69 -12.28 -8.52
C TRP A 411 9.39 -11.18 -9.56
N SER A 412 8.49 -10.25 -9.27
CA SER A 412 8.27 -9.06 -10.09
C SER A 412 8.58 -7.79 -9.32
N TYR A 413 9.01 -6.75 -10.03
CA TYR A 413 9.40 -5.46 -9.47
C TYR A 413 8.70 -4.32 -10.20
N THR A 414 8.40 -3.23 -9.51
CA THR A 414 7.95 -1.99 -10.14
C THR A 414 8.70 -0.80 -9.59
N ALA A 415 9.16 0.05 -10.50
CA ALA A 415 9.68 1.36 -10.20
C ALA A 415 9.37 2.28 -11.38
N LEU A 416 9.04 3.52 -11.07
CA LEU A 416 8.71 4.57 -12.02
C LEU A 416 7.53 4.17 -12.92
N VAL A 417 7.55 4.62 -14.18
CA VAL A 417 6.58 4.24 -15.22
C VAL A 417 7.34 3.59 -16.37
N GLN A 418 8.04 2.50 -16.06
CA GLN A 418 8.89 1.78 -17.01
C GLN A 418 8.07 0.83 -17.90
N THR A 419 7.97 1.17 -19.18
CA THR A 419 7.38 0.34 -20.23
C THR A 419 8.38 -0.69 -20.75
N ALA A 420 7.92 -1.61 -21.62
CA ALA A 420 8.78 -2.59 -22.25
C ALA A 420 10.02 -1.96 -22.94
N PRO A 421 11.23 -2.51 -22.72
CA PRO A 421 12.44 -2.01 -23.37
C PRO A 421 12.48 -2.44 -24.84
N PRO A 422 13.17 -1.70 -25.73
CA PRO A 422 13.28 -2.06 -27.16
C PRO A 422 13.89 -3.44 -27.46
N TYR A 423 14.60 -4.04 -26.48
CA TYR A 423 15.19 -5.38 -26.57
C TYR A 423 14.28 -6.48 -25.97
N HIS A 424 13.05 -6.16 -25.56
CA HIS A 424 12.07 -7.15 -25.11
C HIS A 424 11.74 -8.15 -26.25
N PRO A 425 11.71 -9.48 -26.00
CA PRO A 425 11.52 -10.50 -27.04
C PRO A 425 10.27 -10.28 -27.91
N GLU A 426 9.17 -9.80 -27.30
CA GLU A 426 7.92 -9.46 -27.99
C GLU A 426 7.67 -7.94 -28.13
N TYR A 427 8.71 -7.09 -28.16
CA TYR A 427 8.58 -5.62 -28.08
C TYR A 427 7.49 -5.02 -28.98
N GLU A 428 7.38 -5.44 -30.24
CA GLU A 428 6.35 -4.93 -31.18
C GLU A 428 4.90 -5.13 -30.68
N LYS A 429 4.66 -6.16 -29.85
CA LYS A 429 3.34 -6.44 -29.25
C LYS A 429 3.11 -5.62 -27.98
N VAL A 430 4.14 -5.47 -27.14
CA VAL A 430 4.02 -4.94 -25.76
C VAL A 430 4.53 -3.50 -25.59
N ALA A 431 5.07 -2.85 -26.63
CA ALA A 431 5.62 -1.49 -26.55
C ALA A 431 4.62 -0.43 -26.04
N ASN A 432 3.32 -0.68 -26.19
CA ASN A 432 2.23 0.20 -25.74
C ASN A 432 1.46 -0.35 -24.53
N ASP A 433 1.89 -1.48 -23.95
CA ASP A 433 1.26 -2.06 -22.78
C ASP A 433 1.40 -1.13 -21.57
N LEU A 434 0.34 -1.08 -20.76
CA LEU A 434 0.29 -0.33 -19.51
C LEU A 434 0.20 -1.34 -18.35
N PRO A 435 1.33 -1.94 -17.92
CA PRO A 435 1.36 -2.69 -16.68
C PRO A 435 0.91 -1.81 -15.51
N PRO A 436 0.53 -2.39 -14.35
CA PRO A 436 -0.03 -1.64 -13.24
C PRO A 436 1.01 -0.75 -12.54
N PHE A 437 1.21 0.46 -13.06
CA PHE A 437 2.16 1.42 -12.55
C PHE A 437 1.78 1.92 -11.16
N TRP A 438 2.79 2.10 -10.30
CA TRP A 438 2.64 2.45 -8.90
C TRP A 438 2.96 3.93 -8.63
N ALA A 439 2.19 4.83 -9.23
CA ALA A 439 2.09 6.21 -8.74
C ALA A 439 0.67 6.56 -8.24
N ILE A 440 0.56 7.61 -7.42
CA ILE A 440 -0.68 8.12 -6.80
C ILE A 440 -1.74 8.50 -7.86
N ASP A 441 -1.31 8.88 -9.06
CA ASP A 441 -2.16 9.28 -10.20
C ASP A 441 -2.41 8.16 -11.24
N PHE A 442 -2.25 6.91 -10.82
CA PHE A 442 -2.83 5.71 -11.46
C PHE A 442 -3.96 5.12 -10.62
N PRO A 443 -4.84 4.26 -11.19
CA PRO A 443 -5.97 3.69 -10.48
C PRO A 443 -5.51 2.86 -9.28
N LEU A 444 -6.28 2.85 -8.18
CA LEU A 444 -5.94 2.01 -7.01
C LEU A 444 -5.84 0.52 -7.33
N ALA A 445 -6.59 0.08 -8.34
CA ALA A 445 -6.53 -1.29 -8.86
C ALA A 445 -5.10 -1.70 -9.28
N SER A 446 -4.22 -0.78 -9.68
CA SER A 446 -2.80 -1.07 -9.98
C SER A 446 -2.06 -1.71 -8.80
N TYR A 447 -2.39 -1.33 -7.57
CA TYR A 447 -1.75 -1.88 -6.38
C TYR A 447 -2.31 -3.27 -6.04
N ARG A 448 -3.63 -3.45 -6.17
CA ARG A 448 -4.32 -4.71 -5.88
C ARG A 448 -4.08 -5.81 -6.92
N ILE A 449 -3.93 -5.45 -8.20
CA ILE A 449 -3.84 -6.43 -9.30
C ILE A 449 -2.46 -7.10 -9.42
N ALA A 450 -1.41 -6.55 -8.82
CA ALA A 450 -0.05 -7.07 -9.02
C ALA A 450 0.10 -8.55 -8.56
N PRO A 451 -0.43 -8.99 -7.40
CA PRO A 451 -0.41 -10.41 -7.04
C PRO A 451 -1.27 -11.31 -7.94
N TRP A 452 -2.34 -10.80 -8.58
CA TRP A 452 -3.12 -11.55 -9.58
C TRP A 452 -2.32 -11.81 -10.86
N LEU A 453 -1.62 -10.79 -11.36
CA LEU A 453 -0.67 -10.92 -12.45
C LEU A 453 0.42 -11.94 -12.09
N ASN A 454 0.98 -11.84 -10.88
CA ASN A 454 2.04 -12.72 -10.44
C ASN A 454 1.60 -14.19 -10.39
N TRP A 455 0.44 -14.49 -9.79
CA TRP A 455 -0.13 -15.85 -9.79
C TRP A 455 -0.26 -16.42 -11.20
N ARG A 456 -0.82 -15.64 -12.12
CA ARG A 456 -1.08 -16.09 -13.50
C ARG A 456 0.19 -16.47 -14.26
N TYR A 457 1.27 -15.73 -14.04
CA TYR A 457 2.54 -15.94 -14.74
C TYR A 457 3.54 -16.80 -13.94
N GLY A 458 3.09 -17.43 -12.83
CA GLY A 458 3.95 -18.30 -12.02
C GLY A 458 5.00 -17.55 -11.19
N ILE A 459 4.87 -16.23 -11.05
CA ILE A 459 5.78 -15.36 -10.31
C ILE A 459 5.47 -15.49 -8.81
N THR A 460 6.45 -15.94 -8.03
CA THR A 460 6.26 -16.35 -6.63
C THR A 460 6.58 -15.26 -5.61
N GLY A 461 7.06 -14.09 -6.05
CA GLY A 461 7.24 -12.94 -5.18
C GLY A 461 7.10 -11.56 -5.81
N LEU A 462 7.08 -10.53 -4.96
CA LEU A 462 6.89 -9.12 -5.32
C LEU A 462 7.90 -8.24 -4.57
N LEU A 463 8.66 -7.44 -5.33
CA LEU A 463 9.64 -6.49 -4.83
C LEU A 463 9.15 -5.05 -5.03
N TYR A 464 9.39 -4.21 -4.03
CA TYR A 464 9.36 -2.75 -4.16
C TYR A 464 10.56 -2.17 -3.42
N TRP A 465 11.25 -1.22 -4.06
CA TRP A 465 12.58 -0.79 -3.64
C TRP A 465 12.61 0.00 -2.32
N SER A 466 11.48 0.63 -1.95
CA SER A 466 11.26 1.19 -0.62
C SER A 466 9.78 1.51 -0.41
N SER A 467 9.35 1.54 0.85
CA SER A 467 8.04 2.03 1.25
C SER A 467 8.09 3.35 2.04
N VAL A 468 9.29 3.88 2.30
CA VAL A 468 9.57 5.06 3.16
C VAL A 468 10.58 6.03 2.55
N TYR A 469 10.77 6.00 1.23
CA TYR A 469 11.65 6.93 0.52
C TYR A 469 10.88 8.22 0.16
N TRP A 470 11.00 9.24 1.00
CA TRP A 470 10.44 10.57 0.72
C TRP A 470 11.49 11.58 0.19
N GLY A 471 12.71 11.13 -0.11
CA GLY A 471 13.78 11.91 -0.76
C GLY A 471 14.71 12.65 0.20
N SER A 472 14.22 13.70 0.87
CA SER A 472 14.96 14.49 1.86
C SER A 472 14.05 14.86 3.04
N PRO A 473 14.52 14.88 4.31
CA PRO A 473 13.69 15.27 5.46
C PRO A 473 13.14 16.70 5.37
N ASP A 474 13.81 17.60 4.63
CA ASP A 474 13.29 18.96 4.35
C ASP A 474 12.05 18.95 3.42
N ARG A 475 11.80 17.82 2.75
CA ARG A 475 10.69 17.64 1.82
C ARG A 475 9.54 16.93 2.51
N ASN A 476 8.46 17.66 2.72
CA ASN A 476 7.24 17.11 3.32
C ASN A 476 6.43 16.27 2.30
N PRO A 477 6.33 14.93 2.44
CA PRO A 477 5.59 14.08 1.49
C PRO A 477 4.09 14.35 1.49
N TRP A 478 3.53 14.94 2.55
CA TRP A 478 2.13 15.35 2.63
C TRP A 478 1.81 16.56 1.73
N GLN A 479 2.83 17.33 1.33
CA GLN A 479 2.68 18.58 0.54
C GLN A 479 3.38 18.54 -0.83
N ASP A 480 4.20 17.52 -1.07
CA ASP A 480 4.95 17.31 -2.31
C ASP A 480 5.34 15.82 -2.50
N PRO A 481 4.42 14.98 -3.03
CA PRO A 481 4.60 13.53 -3.09
C PRO A 481 5.44 13.03 -4.29
N GLY A 482 5.86 13.89 -5.22
CA GLY A 482 6.45 13.47 -6.52
C GLY A 482 7.93 13.12 -6.47
N PHE A 483 8.36 11.86 -6.36
CA PHE A 483 9.77 11.51 -6.56
C PHE A 483 10.27 12.10 -7.89
N ARG A 484 11.45 12.75 -7.86
CA ARG A 484 11.99 13.54 -9.00
C ARG A 484 10.92 14.40 -9.69
N VAL A 485 10.10 15.10 -8.90
CA VAL A 485 8.99 15.99 -9.29
C VAL A 485 7.74 15.30 -9.88
N ARG A 486 7.86 14.16 -10.59
CA ARG A 486 6.75 13.59 -11.38
C ARG A 486 6.24 12.21 -10.92
N TRP A 487 7.05 11.40 -10.24
CA TRP A 487 6.65 10.04 -9.88
C TRP A 487 6.00 10.04 -8.48
N ASN A 488 4.70 10.33 -8.44
CA ASN A 488 3.95 10.61 -7.21
C ASN A 488 3.81 9.36 -6.32
N GLY A 489 4.36 9.37 -5.11
CA GLY A 489 4.31 8.24 -4.16
C GLY A 489 5.27 7.08 -4.49
N GLU A 490 6.15 7.27 -5.47
CA GLU A 490 7.24 6.35 -5.81
C GLU A 490 8.21 6.19 -4.62
N GLY A 491 8.57 4.95 -4.29
CA GLY A 491 9.34 4.60 -3.09
C GLY A 491 8.62 4.83 -1.76
N ALA A 492 7.34 5.21 -1.75
CA ALA A 492 6.60 5.60 -0.55
C ALA A 492 5.16 5.06 -0.52
N LEU A 493 4.92 3.99 0.24
CA LEU A 493 3.57 3.48 0.55
C LEU A 493 3.05 3.98 1.91
N LEU A 494 3.93 4.56 2.72
CA LEU A 494 3.64 5.12 4.04
C LEU A 494 3.92 6.63 4.06
N TYR A 495 3.37 7.30 5.08
CA TYR A 495 3.67 8.69 5.44
C TYR A 495 4.30 8.74 6.84
N PRO A 496 5.18 9.71 7.13
CA PRO A 496 5.64 9.97 8.50
C PRO A 496 4.51 10.64 9.29
N GLY A 497 4.12 10.01 10.40
CA GLY A 497 2.95 10.43 11.19
C GLY A 497 3.12 11.73 11.98
N THR A 498 4.33 12.28 12.12
CA THR A 498 4.60 13.49 12.93
C THR A 498 3.71 14.67 12.55
N ASP A 499 3.52 14.91 11.25
CA ASP A 499 2.67 16.00 10.74
C ASP A 499 1.17 15.70 10.85
N ALA A 500 0.81 14.47 11.22
CA ALA A 500 -0.53 14.05 11.62
C ALA A 500 -0.66 13.79 13.14
N GLY A 501 0.36 14.14 13.93
CA GLY A 501 0.34 14.02 15.39
C GLY A 501 0.56 12.60 15.91
N ILE A 502 1.12 11.72 15.08
CA ILE A 502 1.30 10.29 15.35
C ILE A 502 2.79 9.95 15.37
N GLU A 503 3.27 9.37 16.46
CA GLU A 503 4.64 8.87 16.61
C GLU A 503 4.83 7.53 15.88
N GLY A 504 4.71 7.51 14.55
CA GLY A 504 4.83 6.28 13.77
C GLY A 504 4.36 6.40 12.32
N PRO A 505 4.16 5.28 11.62
CA PRO A 505 3.63 5.29 10.25
C PRO A 505 2.18 5.76 10.18
N VAL A 506 1.86 6.48 9.12
CA VAL A 506 0.50 6.63 8.59
C VAL A 506 0.40 5.83 7.29
N ALA A 507 -0.64 4.99 7.16
CA ALA A 507 -0.89 4.20 5.96
C ALA A 507 -1.35 5.09 4.79
N SER A 508 -1.11 4.64 3.56
CA SER A 508 -1.82 5.14 2.38
C SER A 508 -2.96 4.20 1.98
N ILE A 509 -3.95 4.71 1.23
CA ILE A 509 -4.95 3.86 0.56
C ILE A 509 -4.32 2.90 -0.47
N ARG A 510 -3.15 3.25 -1.02
CA ARG A 510 -2.36 2.37 -1.91
C ARG A 510 -1.82 1.15 -1.17
N LEU A 511 -1.35 1.33 0.06
CA LEU A 511 -0.93 0.23 0.93
C LEU A 511 -2.12 -0.69 1.29
N LYS A 512 -3.32 -0.12 1.51
CA LYS A 512 -4.54 -0.93 1.70
C LYS A 512 -4.87 -1.73 0.44
N ALA A 513 -4.93 -1.09 -0.73
CA ALA A 513 -5.18 -1.78 -1.99
C ALA A 513 -4.14 -2.88 -2.30
N LEU A 514 -2.86 -2.66 -1.97
CA LEU A 514 -1.81 -3.68 -2.07
C LEU A 514 -2.06 -4.85 -1.11
N ARG A 515 -2.35 -4.58 0.17
CA ARG A 515 -2.68 -5.62 1.15
C ARG A 515 -3.85 -6.47 0.66
N ASP A 516 -4.92 -5.85 0.20
CA ASP A 516 -6.08 -6.59 -0.32
C ASP A 516 -5.67 -7.54 -1.47
N GLY A 517 -4.69 -7.15 -2.29
CA GLY A 517 -4.11 -8.01 -3.34
C GLY A 517 -3.22 -9.13 -2.80
N MET A 518 -2.45 -8.88 -1.75
CA MET A 518 -1.67 -9.89 -1.05
C MET A 518 -2.60 -10.90 -0.33
N GLU A 519 -3.74 -10.42 0.16
CA GLU A 519 -4.82 -11.25 0.71
C GLU A 519 -5.52 -12.05 -0.39
N ASP A 520 -5.85 -11.45 -1.55
CA ASP A 520 -6.36 -12.16 -2.74
C ASP A 520 -5.44 -13.34 -3.14
N TYR A 521 -4.11 -13.19 -3.05
CA TYR A 521 -3.16 -14.27 -3.37
C TYR A 521 -3.35 -15.51 -2.48
N GLU A 522 -3.68 -15.32 -1.20
CA GLU A 522 -3.94 -16.42 -0.27
C GLU A 522 -5.18 -17.23 -0.67
N TYR A 523 -6.15 -16.61 -1.37
CA TYR A 523 -7.31 -17.32 -1.90
C TYR A 523 -6.91 -18.26 -3.02
N PHE A 524 -6.03 -17.81 -3.93
CA PHE A 524 -5.53 -18.67 -5.01
C PHE A 524 -4.72 -19.83 -4.43
N ALA A 525 -3.82 -19.55 -3.48
CA ALA A 525 -2.98 -20.53 -2.82
C ALA A 525 -3.83 -21.56 -2.03
N LEU A 526 -4.83 -21.11 -1.26
CA LEU A 526 -5.74 -21.97 -0.52
C LEU A 526 -6.59 -22.83 -1.47
N LEU A 527 -7.19 -22.25 -2.51
CA LEU A 527 -8.00 -23.00 -3.48
C LEU A 527 -7.15 -24.02 -4.26
N ALA A 528 -5.91 -23.67 -4.63
CA ALA A 528 -4.96 -24.60 -5.22
C ALA A 528 -4.59 -25.75 -4.26
N SER A 529 -4.40 -25.47 -2.96
CA SER A 529 -4.12 -26.51 -1.94
C SER A 529 -5.28 -27.49 -1.75
N LEU A 530 -6.53 -27.05 -2.01
CA LEU A 530 -7.73 -27.88 -2.02
C LEU A 530 -7.91 -28.67 -3.35
N GLY A 531 -6.88 -28.71 -4.21
CA GLY A 531 -6.92 -29.42 -5.49
C GLY A 531 -7.69 -28.70 -6.59
N LYS A 532 -8.00 -27.41 -6.42
CA LYS A 532 -8.83 -26.60 -7.33
C LYS A 532 -8.04 -25.51 -8.07
N ARG A 533 -6.77 -25.77 -8.37
CA ARG A 533 -5.89 -24.81 -9.07
C ARG A 533 -6.47 -24.33 -10.40
N GLU A 534 -7.06 -25.22 -11.22
CA GLU A 534 -7.63 -24.83 -12.51
C GLU A 534 -8.78 -23.81 -12.38
N GLU A 535 -9.53 -23.87 -11.27
CA GLU A 535 -10.62 -22.95 -10.96
C GLU A 535 -10.10 -21.57 -10.50
N ALA A 536 -9.04 -21.55 -9.68
CA ALA A 536 -8.29 -20.33 -9.37
C ALA A 536 -7.70 -19.70 -10.64
N ASP A 537 -6.99 -20.48 -11.45
CA ASP A 537 -6.35 -20.03 -12.69
C ASP A 537 -7.39 -19.47 -13.69
N ALA A 538 -8.59 -20.05 -13.76
CA ALA A 538 -9.69 -19.54 -14.59
C ALA A 538 -10.19 -18.17 -14.12
N ILE A 539 -10.49 -18.01 -12.83
CA ILE A 539 -10.96 -16.75 -12.25
C ILE A 539 -9.88 -15.66 -12.38
N VAL A 540 -8.61 -16.00 -12.13
CA VAL A 540 -7.50 -15.06 -12.27
C VAL A 540 -7.34 -14.59 -13.73
N ARG A 541 -7.53 -15.45 -14.74
CA ARG A 541 -7.49 -15.04 -16.16
C ARG A 541 -8.59 -14.05 -16.55
N GLU A 542 -9.70 -13.99 -15.82
CA GLU A 542 -10.74 -12.95 -16.01
C GLU A 542 -10.29 -11.59 -15.46
N ALA A 543 -9.57 -11.57 -14.33
CA ALA A 543 -8.96 -10.35 -13.79
C ALA A 543 -7.79 -9.86 -14.65
N VAL A 544 -6.96 -10.77 -15.14
CA VAL A 544 -5.75 -10.48 -15.91
C VAL A 544 -5.71 -11.28 -17.23
N PRO A 545 -6.28 -10.78 -18.34
CA PRO A 545 -6.24 -11.44 -19.66
C PRO A 545 -4.88 -11.44 -20.39
N THR A 546 -4.02 -10.43 -20.23
CA THR A 546 -2.57 -10.45 -20.57
C THR A 546 -1.79 -9.81 -19.42
N TRP A 547 -0.49 -9.51 -19.60
CA TRP A 547 0.26 -8.74 -18.62
C TRP A 547 -0.08 -7.23 -18.71
N GLY A 548 -0.11 -6.67 -19.92
CA GLY A 548 -0.54 -5.29 -20.17
C GLY A 548 -2.05 -5.05 -20.26
N THR A 549 -2.87 -6.10 -20.36
CA THR A 549 -4.34 -6.03 -20.32
C THR A 549 -4.85 -6.71 -19.07
N TRP A 550 -5.36 -5.89 -18.14
CA TRP A 550 -5.85 -6.29 -16.83
C TRP A 550 -7.07 -5.44 -16.45
N ASN A 551 -7.88 -5.94 -15.53
CA ASN A 551 -9.17 -5.34 -15.20
C ASN A 551 -9.00 -4.15 -14.24
N GLN A 552 -9.32 -2.95 -14.74
CA GLN A 552 -9.23 -1.69 -13.99
C GLN A 552 -10.56 -1.27 -13.35
N ASP A 553 -11.65 -2.04 -13.54
CA ASP A 553 -12.94 -1.77 -12.91
C ASP A 553 -12.82 -1.98 -11.39
N PRO A 554 -13.04 -0.93 -10.56
CA PRO A 554 -12.94 -1.03 -9.11
C PRO A 554 -13.92 -2.04 -8.49
N LEU A 555 -15.00 -2.42 -9.17
CA LEU A 555 -15.98 -3.39 -8.69
C LEU A 555 -15.68 -4.83 -9.11
N ALA A 556 -14.94 -5.03 -10.21
CA ALA A 556 -14.73 -6.36 -10.77
C ALA A 556 -13.79 -7.23 -9.93
N ILE A 557 -12.67 -6.69 -9.44
CA ILE A 557 -11.71 -7.46 -8.63
C ILE A 557 -12.33 -7.96 -7.31
N PRO A 558 -13.06 -7.12 -6.52
CA PRO A 558 -13.82 -7.61 -5.36
C PRO A 558 -14.81 -8.73 -5.70
N ALA A 559 -15.54 -8.62 -6.82
CA ALA A 559 -16.48 -9.68 -7.25
C ALA A 559 -15.78 -10.99 -7.65
N LEU A 560 -14.57 -10.93 -8.21
CA LEU A 560 -13.75 -12.10 -8.51
C LEU A 560 -13.17 -12.74 -7.22
N ARG A 561 -12.78 -11.94 -6.22
CA ARG A 561 -12.43 -12.43 -4.87
C ARG A 561 -13.60 -13.16 -4.22
N GLU A 562 -14.81 -12.60 -4.25
CA GLU A 562 -15.99 -13.26 -3.70
C GLU A 562 -16.27 -14.61 -4.40
N ARG A 563 -16.05 -14.73 -5.71
CA ARG A 563 -16.13 -16.01 -6.42
C ARG A 563 -15.11 -17.03 -5.92
N LEU A 564 -13.87 -16.62 -5.66
CA LEU A 564 -12.85 -17.49 -5.06
C LEU A 564 -13.27 -17.93 -3.64
N ALA A 565 -13.84 -17.03 -2.85
CA ALA A 565 -14.39 -17.35 -1.53
C ALA A 565 -15.47 -18.44 -1.60
N GLN A 566 -16.41 -18.31 -2.54
CA GLN A 566 -17.45 -19.33 -2.75
C GLN A 566 -16.87 -20.67 -3.22
N ALA A 567 -15.85 -20.66 -4.09
CA ALA A 567 -15.15 -21.87 -4.52
C ALA A 567 -14.43 -22.57 -3.35
N ILE A 568 -13.76 -21.82 -2.46
CA ILE A 568 -13.14 -22.34 -1.24
C ILE A 568 -14.19 -22.93 -0.29
N LEU A 569 -15.30 -22.21 -0.06
CA LEU A 569 -16.42 -22.68 0.77
C LEU A 569 -17.11 -23.92 0.20
N ALA A 570 -17.14 -24.08 -1.13
CA ALA A 570 -17.67 -25.27 -1.78
C ALA A 570 -16.69 -26.45 -1.72
N ALA A 571 -15.39 -26.21 -1.88
CA ALA A 571 -14.35 -27.24 -1.83
C ALA A 571 -14.06 -27.79 -0.41
N LYS A 572 -14.54 -27.10 0.63
CA LYS A 572 -14.46 -27.52 2.04
C LYS A 572 -15.68 -28.31 2.55
N ARG A 573 -16.71 -28.53 1.70
CA ARG A 573 -17.90 -29.34 2.01
C ARG A 573 -17.74 -30.78 1.53
#